data_AF-A0A9C8E6B7-F1
#
_entry.id   AF-A0A9C8E6B7-F1
#
_cell.length_a   1.000
_cell.length_b   1.000
_cell.length_c   1.000
_cell.angle_alpha   90.00
_cell.angle_beta   90.00
_cell.angle_gamma   90.00
#
_symmetry.space_group_name_H-M   'P 1'
#
loop_
_entity.id
_entity.type
_entity.pdbx_description
1 polymer ?
#
loop_
_entity_poly.entity_id
_entity_poly.type
_entity_poly.pdbx_seq_one_letter_code
_entity_poly.pdbx_strand_id
1 'polypeptide(L)'
;MKLMRNAVLGLMVLVLLLGCTPRLPSSPTPITGATPLLLPSPTYTPPPSAKMPAFTPAPTSSPTYAPAAPAPTPTPSPAFTPTSPPKAKPLTLAEYASLPSPPEQGYAPVSMAVLGNTIYVANAASGNVSLIQNGRVVSVIALDGSPSFISADPTIGYVYVTLSPKPKLAVISG
;
A
#
# COMPACT_ATOMS: atom_id res chain seq x y z
N MET A 1 18.98 -60.94 -11.77
CA MET A 1 19.20 -59.57 -11.25
C MET A 1 17.91 -58.79 -10.94
N LYS A 2 16.74 -59.07 -11.57
CA LYS A 2 15.46 -58.37 -11.28
C LYS A 2 14.87 -58.67 -9.89
N LEU A 3 15.03 -59.88 -9.37
CA LEU A 3 14.46 -60.29 -8.08
C LEU A 3 15.12 -59.58 -6.87
N MET A 4 16.44 -59.40 -6.90
CA MET A 4 17.19 -58.68 -5.85
C MET A 4 16.83 -57.19 -5.80
N ARG A 5 16.53 -56.57 -6.94
CA ARG A 5 16.14 -55.15 -6.99
C ARG A 5 14.79 -54.88 -6.34
N ASN A 6 13.83 -55.80 -6.50
CA ASN A 6 12.51 -55.68 -5.89
C ASN A 6 12.56 -55.94 -4.38
N ALA A 7 13.45 -56.85 -3.93
CA ALA A 7 13.67 -57.10 -2.50
C ALA A 7 14.30 -55.89 -1.80
N VAL A 8 15.29 -55.23 -2.42
CA VAL A 8 15.92 -54.02 -1.89
C VAL A 8 14.94 -52.85 -1.84
N LEU A 9 14.11 -52.69 -2.89
CA LEU A 9 13.08 -51.65 -2.91
C LEU A 9 12.00 -51.91 -1.84
N GLY A 10 11.58 -53.16 -1.63
CA GLY A 10 10.64 -53.55 -0.58
C GLY A 10 11.19 -53.28 0.82
N LEU A 11 12.47 -53.59 1.06
CA LEU A 11 13.13 -53.31 2.35
C LEU A 11 13.25 -51.81 2.62
N MET A 12 13.60 -51.00 1.60
CA MET A 12 13.67 -49.54 1.72
C MET A 12 12.31 -48.90 2.02
N VAL A 13 11.24 -49.38 1.39
CA VAL A 13 9.87 -48.88 1.67
C VAL A 13 9.42 -49.29 3.07
N LEU A 14 9.75 -50.50 3.52
CA LEU A 14 9.44 -50.97 4.87
C LEU A 14 10.16 -50.12 5.94
N VAL A 15 11.44 -49.79 5.73
CA VAL A 15 12.22 -48.92 6.63
C VAL A 15 11.66 -47.50 6.68
N LEU A 16 11.18 -46.95 5.56
CA LEU A 16 10.54 -45.63 5.53
C LEU A 16 9.19 -45.60 6.27
N LEU A 17 8.41 -46.69 6.22
CA LEU A 17 7.13 -46.80 6.91
C LEU A 17 7.28 -47.03 8.43
N LEU A 18 8.35 -47.68 8.87
CA LEU A 18 8.67 -47.89 10.29
C LEU A 18 9.28 -46.64 10.97
N GLY A 19 9.74 -45.65 10.20
CA GLY A 19 10.35 -44.41 10.72
C GLY A 19 9.38 -43.27 11.03
N CYS A 20 8.11 -43.36 10.64
CA CYS A 20 7.10 -42.33 10.87
C CYS A 20 6.21 -42.65 12.08
N THR A 21 6.74 -42.50 13.29
CA THR A 21 5.86 -42.26 14.44
C THR A 21 5.46 -40.79 14.45
N PRO A 22 4.17 -40.42 14.28
CA PRO A 22 3.75 -39.05 14.48
C PRO A 22 3.99 -38.67 15.95
N ARG A 23 4.98 -37.81 16.19
CA ARG A 23 5.25 -37.26 17.51
C ARG A 23 4.12 -36.27 17.81
N LEU A 24 3.11 -36.72 18.55
CA LEU A 24 2.04 -35.86 19.05
C LEU A 24 2.69 -34.68 19.80
N PRO A 25 2.27 -33.42 19.55
CA PRO A 25 2.75 -32.31 20.35
C PRO A 25 2.35 -32.57 21.80
N SER A 26 3.34 -32.72 22.68
CA SER A 26 3.10 -32.75 24.12
C SER A 26 2.43 -31.44 24.51
N SER A 27 1.19 -31.52 24.99
CA SER A 27 0.49 -30.38 25.59
C SER A 27 1.43 -29.70 26.60
N PRO A 28 1.59 -28.37 26.57
CA PRO A 28 2.35 -27.70 27.60
C PRO A 28 1.71 -28.02 28.95
N THR A 29 2.52 -28.53 29.88
CA THR A 29 2.11 -28.70 31.27
C THR A 29 1.70 -27.33 31.81
N PRO A 30 0.52 -27.19 32.43
CA PRO A 30 0.19 -25.97 33.13
C PRO A 30 1.22 -25.76 34.25
N ILE A 31 1.88 -24.62 34.24
CA ILE A 31 2.74 -24.14 35.33
C ILE A 31 1.87 -23.91 36.56
N THR A 32 1.68 -24.96 37.37
CA THR A 32 1.07 -24.89 38.69
C THR A 32 2.05 -24.16 39.62
N GLY A 33 1.90 -22.84 39.72
CA GLY A 33 2.73 -22.03 40.63
C GLY A 33 2.88 -20.55 40.27
N ALA A 34 2.42 -20.11 39.10
CA ALA A 34 2.37 -18.69 38.80
C ALA A 34 1.14 -18.05 39.46
N THR A 35 1.24 -17.70 40.74
CA THR A 35 0.31 -16.75 41.36
C THR A 35 0.43 -15.45 40.55
N PRO A 36 -0.62 -14.99 39.84
CA PRO A 36 -0.54 -13.70 39.16
C PRO A 36 -0.36 -12.63 40.24
N LEU A 37 0.76 -11.91 40.19
CA LEU A 37 0.90 -10.68 40.96
C LEU A 37 -0.12 -9.68 40.39
N LEU A 38 -1.28 -9.60 41.03
CA LEU A 38 -2.23 -8.50 40.81
C LEU A 38 -1.54 -7.21 41.23
N LEU A 39 -0.96 -6.52 40.25
CA LEU A 39 -0.55 -5.14 40.43
C LEU A 39 -1.82 -4.32 40.68
N PRO A 40 -1.89 -3.53 41.77
CA PRO A 40 -3.04 -2.68 42.02
C PRO A 40 -3.22 -1.74 40.82
N SER A 41 -4.45 -1.63 40.33
CA SER A 41 -4.78 -0.67 39.28
C SER A 41 -4.43 0.75 39.76
N PRO A 42 -3.78 1.59 38.95
CA PRO A 42 -3.47 2.94 39.37
C PRO A 42 -4.78 3.69 39.62
N THR A 43 -5.02 4.07 40.88
CA THR A 43 -6.11 4.95 41.24
C THR A 43 -5.82 6.32 40.64
N TYR A 44 -6.54 6.69 39.58
CA TYR A 44 -6.48 8.04 39.05
C TYR A 44 -7.27 8.97 39.96
N THR A 45 -6.57 9.79 40.73
CA THR A 45 -7.17 10.90 41.46
C THR A 45 -7.15 12.12 40.53
N PRO A 46 -8.29 12.63 40.06
CA PRO A 46 -8.31 13.85 39.25
C PRO A 46 -7.75 15.02 40.07
N PRO A 47 -6.98 15.93 39.45
CA PRO A 47 -6.51 17.12 40.14
C PRO A 47 -7.70 17.96 40.65
N PRO A 48 -7.54 18.71 41.76
CA PRO A 48 -8.60 19.55 42.28
C PRO A 48 -9.04 20.57 41.23
N SER A 49 -10.35 20.70 41.01
CA SER A 49 -10.93 21.71 40.12
C SER A 49 -10.49 23.11 40.54
N ALA A 50 -9.54 23.68 39.81
CA ALA A 50 -9.23 25.09 39.91
C ALA A 50 -10.45 25.88 39.44
N LYS A 51 -11.01 26.72 40.30
CA LYS A 51 -12.08 27.66 39.94
C LYS A 51 -11.54 28.59 38.85
N MET A 52 -12.00 28.41 37.61
CA MET A 52 -11.59 29.24 36.49
C MET A 52 -11.87 30.72 36.82
N PRO A 53 -10.91 31.64 36.60
CA PRO A 53 -11.19 33.06 36.71
C PRO A 53 -12.28 33.43 35.69
N ALA A 54 -13.23 34.26 36.12
CA ALA A 54 -14.28 34.75 35.25
C ALA A 54 -13.66 35.52 34.08
N PHE A 55 -13.92 35.08 32.85
CA PHE A 55 -13.54 35.81 31.65
C PHE A 55 -14.40 37.08 31.57
N THR A 56 -13.79 38.23 31.82
CA THR A 56 -14.35 39.52 31.40
C THR A 56 -14.18 39.64 29.88
N PRO A 57 -15.26 39.78 29.09
CA PRO A 57 -15.13 39.94 27.65
C PRO A 57 -14.42 41.26 27.33
N ALA A 58 -13.36 41.19 26.52
CA ALA A 58 -12.69 42.34 25.95
C ALA A 58 -13.63 43.04 24.94
N PRO A 59 -13.61 44.38 24.81
CA PRO A 59 -14.46 45.08 23.84
C PRO A 59 -14.12 44.62 22.42
N THR A 60 -15.15 44.17 21.69
CA THR A 60 -15.03 43.75 20.29
C THR A 60 -14.97 44.99 19.39
N SER A 61 -13.78 45.37 18.95
CA SER A 61 -13.65 46.24 17.78
C SER A 61 -13.79 45.38 16.52
N SER A 62 -14.84 45.60 15.75
CA SER A 62 -14.98 44.98 14.42
C SER A 62 -14.01 45.68 13.46
N PRO A 63 -13.06 44.99 12.82
CA PRO A 63 -12.26 45.60 11.77
C PRO A 63 -13.15 45.83 10.54
N THR A 64 -13.25 47.09 10.10
CA THR A 64 -13.83 47.44 8.81
C THR A 64 -12.88 46.96 7.71
N TYR A 65 -13.16 45.81 7.09
CA TYR A 65 -12.42 45.35 5.91
C TYR A 65 -12.82 46.18 4.68
N ALA A 66 -11.82 46.76 4.01
CA ALA A 66 -11.98 47.34 2.68
C ALA A 66 -12.39 46.24 1.67
N PRO A 67 -13.19 46.56 0.63
CA PRO A 67 -13.66 45.57 -0.32
C PRO A 67 -12.50 44.89 -1.05
N ALA A 68 -12.48 43.56 -1.02
CA ALA A 68 -11.48 42.73 -1.68
C ALA A 68 -11.53 42.92 -3.21
N ALA A 69 -10.37 43.11 -3.83
CA ALA A 69 -10.24 43.15 -5.28
C ALA A 69 -10.72 41.82 -5.91
N PRO A 70 -11.33 41.85 -7.11
CA PRO A 70 -11.80 40.64 -7.77
C PRO A 70 -10.64 39.69 -8.08
N ALA A 71 -10.85 38.39 -7.79
CA ALA A 71 -9.88 37.33 -8.05
C ALA A 71 -9.55 37.21 -9.55
N PRO A 72 -8.31 36.89 -9.93
CA PRO A 72 -7.95 36.71 -11.34
C PRO A 72 -8.67 35.47 -11.92
N THR A 73 -9.27 35.65 -13.09
CA THR A 73 -9.91 34.57 -13.85
C THR A 73 -8.89 33.49 -14.23
N PRO A 74 -9.15 32.19 -13.98
CA PRO A 74 -8.23 31.13 -14.37
C PRO A 74 -8.14 31.02 -15.90
N THR A 75 -6.93 31.10 -16.42
CA THR A 75 -6.63 30.84 -17.85
C THR A 75 -6.80 29.34 -18.13
N PRO A 76 -7.59 28.93 -19.13
CA PRO A 76 -7.79 27.51 -19.43
C PRO A 76 -6.50 26.84 -19.91
N SER A 77 -6.14 25.73 -19.27
CA SER A 77 -5.03 24.84 -19.66
C SER A 77 -5.42 24.06 -20.93
N PRO A 78 -4.49 23.81 -21.88
CA PRO A 78 -4.81 23.08 -23.11
C PRO A 78 -5.34 21.67 -22.80
N ALA A 79 -6.47 21.33 -23.42
CA ALA A 79 -7.12 20.04 -23.28
C ALA A 79 -6.35 18.97 -24.06
N PHE A 80 -5.85 17.94 -23.37
CA PHE A 80 -5.40 16.71 -24.00
C PHE A 80 -6.61 15.79 -24.19
N THR A 81 -6.98 15.51 -25.43
CA THR A 81 -8.01 14.52 -25.76
C THR A 81 -7.41 13.12 -25.63
N PRO A 82 -7.91 12.26 -24.71
CA PRO A 82 -7.47 10.88 -24.65
C PRO A 82 -8.04 10.12 -25.87
N THR A 83 -7.15 9.68 -26.75
CA THR A 83 -7.52 8.78 -27.85
C THR A 83 -7.64 7.37 -27.26
N SER A 84 -8.83 6.77 -27.33
CA SER A 84 -9.06 5.38 -26.92
C SER A 84 -8.20 4.43 -27.75
N PRO A 85 -7.43 3.50 -27.14
CA PRO A 85 -6.67 2.51 -27.91
C PRO A 85 -7.63 1.49 -28.55
N PRO A 86 -7.39 1.11 -29.82
CA PRO A 86 -8.25 0.15 -30.52
C PRO A 86 -8.15 -1.24 -29.86
N LYS A 87 -9.26 -1.99 -29.89
CA LYS A 87 -9.36 -3.36 -29.35
C LYS A 87 -8.29 -4.26 -29.98
N ALA A 88 -7.23 -4.58 -29.22
CA ALA A 88 -6.06 -5.27 -29.75
C ALA A 88 -6.25 -6.80 -29.85
N LYS A 89 -5.76 -7.37 -30.96
CA LYS A 89 -5.57 -8.81 -31.17
C LYS A 89 -4.52 -9.36 -30.16
N PRO A 90 -4.64 -10.63 -29.68
CA PRO A 90 -3.59 -11.22 -28.85
C PRO A 90 -2.23 -11.21 -29.57
N LEU A 91 -1.22 -10.63 -28.93
CA LEU A 91 0.13 -10.49 -29.47
C LEU A 91 0.87 -11.83 -29.42
N THR A 92 1.64 -12.12 -30.47
CA THR A 92 2.55 -13.28 -30.49
C THR A 92 3.80 -13.01 -29.64
N LEU A 93 4.53 -14.07 -29.24
CA LEU A 93 5.73 -13.93 -28.39
C LEU A 93 6.84 -13.09 -29.04
N ALA A 94 6.95 -13.12 -30.39
CA ALA A 94 7.90 -12.30 -31.15
C ALA A 94 7.47 -10.82 -31.26
N GLU A 95 6.15 -10.56 -31.36
CA GLU A 95 5.61 -9.20 -31.30
C GLU A 95 5.79 -8.60 -29.91
N TYR A 96 5.63 -9.38 -28.83
CA TYR A 96 5.85 -8.91 -27.45
C TYR A 96 7.30 -8.51 -27.16
N ALA A 97 8.27 -9.23 -27.74
CA ALA A 97 9.70 -8.94 -27.61
C ALA A 97 10.18 -7.76 -28.46
N SER A 98 9.36 -7.30 -29.42
CA SER A 98 9.69 -6.21 -30.36
C SER A 98 8.94 -4.91 -30.04
N LEU A 99 8.11 -4.89 -28.98
CA LEU A 99 7.56 -3.66 -28.43
C LEU A 99 8.69 -2.81 -27.82
N PRO A 100 8.59 -1.47 -27.81
CA PRO A 100 9.32 -0.70 -26.80
C PRO A 100 8.97 -1.36 -25.46
N SER A 101 9.99 -1.88 -24.76
CA SER A 101 9.91 -2.74 -23.57
C SER A 101 8.55 -2.76 -22.87
N PRO A 102 7.90 -3.93 -22.67
CA PRO A 102 6.62 -4.00 -21.97
C PRO A 102 6.68 -3.26 -20.64
N PRO A 103 5.59 -2.58 -20.20
CA PRO A 103 5.57 -1.82 -18.96
C PRO A 103 6.18 -2.67 -17.85
N GLU A 104 7.34 -2.25 -17.35
CA GLU A 104 8.15 -3.02 -16.44
C GLU A 104 7.31 -3.33 -15.19
N GLN A 105 7.19 -4.61 -14.85
CA GLN A 105 6.46 -5.02 -13.66
C GLN A 105 6.94 -4.22 -12.44
N GLY A 106 6.00 -3.81 -11.58
CA GLY A 106 6.34 -3.09 -10.35
C GLY A 106 7.20 -3.93 -9.40
N TYR A 107 8.31 -3.36 -8.93
CA TYR A 107 9.19 -3.97 -7.91
C TYR A 107 9.32 -3.10 -6.66
N ALA A 108 9.39 -3.76 -5.50
CA ALA A 108 9.43 -3.13 -4.18
C ALA A 108 8.30 -2.09 -3.97
N PRO A 109 7.03 -2.55 -3.88
CA PRO A 109 5.92 -1.66 -3.56
C PRO A 109 6.10 -1.08 -2.15
N VAL A 110 5.97 0.25 -2.03
CA VAL A 110 6.19 0.97 -0.76
C VAL A 110 4.94 1.65 -0.21
N SER A 111 3.99 2.01 -1.08
CA SER A 111 2.76 2.67 -0.68
C SER A 111 1.67 2.49 -1.74
N MET A 112 0.42 2.69 -1.34
CA MET A 112 -0.75 2.51 -2.21
C MET A 112 -1.79 3.61 -1.96
N ALA A 113 -2.52 3.98 -3.00
CA ALA A 113 -3.68 4.88 -2.92
C ALA A 113 -4.85 4.32 -3.73
N VAL A 114 -6.07 4.69 -3.38
CA VAL A 114 -7.28 4.25 -4.08
C VAL A 114 -8.01 5.47 -4.62
N LEU A 115 -8.38 5.42 -5.91
CA LEU A 115 -9.19 6.42 -6.57
C LEU A 115 -10.25 5.71 -7.43
N GLY A 116 -11.50 5.82 -7.02
CA GLY A 116 -12.60 5.07 -7.61
C GLY A 116 -12.40 3.55 -7.49
N ASN A 117 -12.43 2.85 -8.62
CA ASN A 117 -12.18 1.40 -8.71
C ASN A 117 -10.72 1.03 -9.02
N THR A 118 -9.82 2.03 -9.02
CA THR A 118 -8.41 1.85 -9.34
C THR A 118 -7.56 1.95 -8.09
N ILE A 119 -6.68 0.98 -7.91
CA ILE A 119 -5.64 0.99 -6.88
C ILE A 119 -4.33 1.39 -7.54
N TYR A 120 -3.67 2.43 -7.03
CA TYR A 120 -2.37 2.91 -7.48
C TYR A 120 -1.32 2.40 -6.51
N VAL A 121 -0.31 1.70 -7.01
CA VAL A 121 0.77 1.13 -6.20
C VAL A 121 2.08 1.78 -6.60
N ALA A 122 2.73 2.44 -5.64
CA ALA A 122 4.02 3.07 -5.82
C ALA A 122 5.14 2.03 -5.67
N ASN A 123 5.89 1.77 -6.75
CA ASN A 123 6.97 0.79 -6.81
C ASN A 123 8.33 1.50 -6.80
N ALA A 124 9.01 1.50 -5.65
CA ALA A 124 10.19 2.32 -5.42
C ALA A 124 11.39 1.88 -6.27
N ALA A 125 11.65 0.57 -6.34
CA ALA A 125 12.82 0.03 -7.01
C ALA A 125 12.73 0.13 -8.54
N SER A 126 11.52 -0.07 -9.09
CA SER A 126 11.27 0.05 -10.52
C SER A 126 10.88 1.45 -10.98
N GLY A 127 10.85 2.44 -10.07
CA GLY A 127 10.60 3.84 -10.40
C GLY A 127 9.25 4.09 -11.08
N ASN A 128 8.21 3.32 -10.74
CA ASN A 128 6.94 3.37 -11.47
C ASN A 128 5.71 3.22 -10.55
N VAL A 129 4.52 3.50 -11.08
CA VAL A 129 3.23 3.28 -10.39
C VAL A 129 2.41 2.25 -11.17
N SER A 130 1.99 1.18 -10.52
CA SER A 130 1.06 0.20 -11.09
C SER A 130 -0.38 0.56 -10.79
N LEU A 131 -1.24 0.53 -11.80
CA LEU A 131 -2.68 0.67 -11.66
C LEU A 131 -3.29 -0.72 -11.64
N ILE A 132 -4.06 -1.02 -10.60
CA ILE A 132 -4.69 -2.32 -10.39
C ILE A 132 -6.21 -2.15 -10.38
N GLN A 133 -6.88 -2.95 -11.20
CA GLN A 133 -8.34 -3.07 -11.24
C GLN A 133 -8.71 -4.55 -11.32
N ASN A 134 -9.76 -4.96 -10.62
CA ASN A 134 -10.24 -6.36 -10.59
C ASN A 134 -9.12 -7.37 -10.26
N GLY A 135 -8.20 -7.00 -9.36
CA GLY A 135 -7.08 -7.84 -8.93
C GLY A 135 -5.94 -8.01 -9.95
N ARG A 136 -5.92 -7.22 -11.02
CA ARG A 136 -4.89 -7.28 -12.07
C ARG A 136 -4.28 -5.92 -12.31
N VAL A 137 -2.98 -5.89 -12.62
CA VAL A 137 -2.31 -4.68 -13.12
C VAL A 137 -2.86 -4.40 -14.52
N VAL A 138 -3.51 -3.25 -14.69
CA VAL A 138 -4.09 -2.78 -15.95
C VAL A 138 -3.22 -1.75 -16.65
N SER A 139 -2.33 -1.08 -15.92
CA SER A 139 -1.39 -0.10 -16.47
C SER A 139 -0.20 0.09 -15.54
N VAL A 140 0.92 0.55 -16.09
CA VAL A 140 2.10 0.99 -15.32
C VAL A 140 2.56 2.33 -15.87
N ILE A 141 2.78 3.29 -14.98
CA ILE A 141 3.25 4.64 -15.31
C ILE A 141 4.70 4.74 -14.81
N ALA A 142 5.65 4.83 -15.75
CA ALA A 142 7.04 5.10 -15.43
C ALA A 142 7.21 6.54 -14.93
N LEU A 143 8.03 6.73 -13.91
CA LEU A 143 8.33 8.04 -13.33
C LEU A 143 9.85 8.32 -13.42
N ASP A 144 10.21 9.60 -13.39
CA ASP A 144 11.61 10.05 -13.34
C ASP A 144 12.11 10.14 -11.89
N GLY A 145 12.07 9.01 -11.17
CA GLY A 145 12.53 8.89 -9.78
C GLY A 145 11.91 7.70 -9.05
N SER A 146 12.36 7.47 -7.82
CA SER A 146 11.84 6.40 -6.97
C SER A 146 10.64 6.92 -6.15
N PRO A 147 9.43 6.37 -6.34
CA PRO A 147 8.29 6.67 -5.48
C PRO A 147 8.61 6.41 -4.01
N SER A 148 8.31 7.38 -3.15
CA SER A 148 8.44 7.24 -1.70
C SER A 148 7.09 7.22 -0.99
N PHE A 149 6.10 7.95 -1.51
CA PHE A 149 4.76 8.03 -0.94
C PHE A 149 3.74 8.36 -2.04
N ILE A 150 2.49 7.92 -1.85
CA ILE A 150 1.37 8.17 -2.78
C ILE A 150 0.10 8.52 -2.00
N SER A 151 -0.68 9.47 -2.51
CA SER A 151 -1.99 9.86 -1.97
C SER A 151 -2.95 10.18 -3.11
N ALA A 152 -4.26 10.01 -2.90
CA ALA A 152 -5.30 10.32 -3.88
C ALA A 152 -6.30 11.32 -3.30
N ASP A 153 -6.72 12.28 -4.12
CA ASP A 153 -7.83 13.17 -3.84
C ASP A 153 -9.04 12.79 -4.72
N PRO A 154 -10.05 12.11 -4.15
CA PRO A 154 -11.24 11.71 -4.90
C PRO A 154 -12.16 12.86 -5.29
N THR A 155 -12.00 14.05 -4.72
CA THR A 155 -12.86 15.21 -5.03
C THR A 155 -12.51 15.85 -6.37
N ILE A 156 -11.23 15.85 -6.71
CA ILE A 156 -10.67 16.44 -7.94
C ILE A 156 -10.09 15.39 -8.90
N GLY A 157 -10.05 14.12 -8.50
CA GLY A 157 -9.65 13.01 -9.37
C GLY A 157 -8.15 12.95 -9.63
N TYR A 158 -7.31 13.35 -8.68
CA TYR A 158 -5.85 13.33 -8.84
C TYR A 158 -5.16 12.43 -7.83
N VAL A 159 -4.04 11.85 -8.25
CA VAL A 159 -3.12 11.07 -7.42
C VAL A 159 -1.77 11.76 -7.39
N TYR A 160 -1.22 11.94 -6.20
CA TYR A 160 0.02 12.65 -5.92
C TYR A 160 1.08 11.67 -5.47
N VAL A 161 2.25 11.67 -6.12
CA VAL A 161 3.36 10.77 -5.82
C VAL A 161 4.59 11.61 -5.52
N THR A 162 5.15 11.44 -4.32
CA THR A 162 6.45 12.04 -3.98
C THR A 162 7.58 11.14 -4.46
N LEU A 163 8.60 11.73 -5.04
CA LEU A 163 9.77 11.03 -5.56
C LEU A 163 10.99 11.31 -4.68
N SER A 164 11.89 10.35 -4.63
CA SER A 164 13.23 10.46 -4.03
C SER A 164 14.29 10.07 -5.05
N PRO A 165 15.55 10.50 -4.87
CA PRO A 165 16.06 11.42 -3.85
C PRO A 165 15.82 12.91 -4.17
N LYS A 166 15.38 13.25 -5.40
CA LYS A 166 15.11 14.65 -5.78
C LYS A 166 13.73 15.06 -5.25
N PRO A 167 13.55 16.27 -4.68
CA PRO A 167 12.24 16.76 -4.23
C PRO A 167 11.34 17.08 -5.44
N LYS A 168 10.81 16.03 -6.06
CA LYS A 168 9.88 16.09 -7.18
C LYS A 168 8.53 15.49 -6.76
N LEU A 169 7.47 16.05 -7.32
CA LEU A 169 6.11 15.56 -7.18
C LEU A 169 5.59 15.20 -8.57
N ALA A 170 5.07 13.98 -8.72
CA ALA A 170 4.31 13.58 -9.91
C ALA A 170 2.81 13.65 -9.60
N VAL A 171 2.04 14.14 -10.56
CA VAL A 171 0.57 14.20 -10.50
C VAL A 171 0.01 13.31 -11.60
N ILE A 172 -0.85 12.38 -11.22
CA ILE A 172 -1.48 11.40 -12.11
C ILE A 172 -2.98 11.67 -12.10
N SER A 173 -3.59 11.75 -13.27
CA SER A 173 -5.06 11.81 -13.40
C SER A 173 -5.68 10.45 -13.12
N GLY A 174 -6.77 10.46 -12.36
CA GLY A 174 -7.67 9.33 -12.12
C GLY A 174 -8.41 8.84 -13.35
#